data_AF-A0A6L8L2D8-F1
#
_entry.id   AF-A0A6L8L2D8-F1
#
_cell.length_a   1.000
_cell.length_b   1.000
_cell.length_c   1.000
_cell.angle_alpha   90.00
_cell.angle_beta   90.00
_cell.angle_gamma   90.00
#
_symmetry.space_group_name_H-M   'P 1'
#
loop_
_entity.id
_entity.type
_entity.pdbx_description
1 polymer ?
#
loop_
_entity_poly.entity_id
_entity_poly.type
_entity_poly.pdbx_seq_one_letter_code
_entity_poly.pdbx_strand_id
1 'polypeptide(L)'
;METQGGLFLIKCYFCGWSEEGTCSQPLFSSIHTKFLVAKAAPPVSADALKVIRAEHLPARVMSLGALRNELISDGGLMVGDIPLHREQELTAKLSAVGVRLETLKHEED
;
A
#
# COMPACT_ATOMS: atom_id res chain seq x y z
N MET A 1 28.70 8.43 0.29
CA MET A 1 28.43 7.29 -0.62
C MET A 1 27.63 7.84 -1.78
N GLU A 2 28.21 7.87 -2.98
CA GLU A 2 27.54 8.38 -4.19
C GLU A 2 26.60 7.28 -4.71
N THR A 3 25.30 7.52 -4.66
CA THR A 3 24.29 6.66 -5.27
C THR A 3 24.34 6.83 -6.78
N GLN A 4 25.05 5.95 -7.47
CA GLN A 4 25.12 5.96 -8.93
C GLN A 4 23.78 5.51 -9.51
N GLY A 5 23.20 6.36 -10.35
CA GLY A 5 22.05 6.00 -11.18
C GLY A 5 22.36 4.89 -12.19
N GLY A 6 21.34 4.41 -12.91
CA GLY A 6 21.46 3.25 -13.78
C GLY A 6 20.58 3.32 -15.04
N LEU A 7 20.88 2.44 -15.98
CA LEU A 7 20.01 2.15 -17.12
C LEU A 7 18.79 1.37 -16.64
N PHE A 8 17.61 1.73 -17.11
CA PHE A 8 16.39 0.98 -16.89
C PHE A 8 15.66 0.73 -18.20
N LEU A 9 14.86 -0.33 -18.20
CA LEU A 9 14.10 -0.78 -19.36
C LEU A 9 12.65 -1.02 -18.92
N ILE A 10 11.73 -0.22 -19.44
CA ILE A 10 10.30 -0.43 -19.25
C ILE A 10 9.80 -1.29 -20.39
N LYS A 11 9.04 -2.35 -20.08
CA LYS A 11 8.42 -3.24 -21.06
C LYS A 11 6.94 -3.40 -20.81
N CYS A 12 6.14 -3.24 -21.86
CA CYS A 12 4.75 -3.65 -21.86
C CYS A 12 4.65 -5.10 -22.38
N TYR A 13 4.36 -6.05 -21.48
CA TYR A 13 4.22 -7.47 -21.84
C TYR A 13 2.99 -7.77 -22.72
N PHE A 14 2.09 -6.81 -22.93
CA PHE A 14 0.87 -6.98 -23.72
C PHE A 14 1.04 -6.58 -25.19
N CYS A 15 1.72 -5.47 -25.48
CA CYS A 15 1.91 -4.97 -26.85
C CYS A 15 3.36 -5.04 -27.35
N GLY A 16 4.29 -5.50 -26.51
CA GLY A 16 5.71 -5.61 -26.88
C GLY A 16 6.47 -4.29 -26.93
N TRP A 17 5.82 -3.17 -26.58
CA TRP A 17 6.48 -1.88 -26.49
C TRP A 17 7.55 -1.88 -25.40
N SER A 18 8.70 -1.26 -25.68
CA SER A 18 9.78 -1.10 -24.72
C SER A 18 10.49 0.24 -24.88
N GLU A 19 10.91 0.83 -23.76
CA GLU A 19 11.67 2.07 -23.72
C GLU A 19 12.83 1.95 -22.72
N GLU A 20 14.02 2.35 -23.17
CA GLU A 20 15.24 2.43 -22.36
C GLU A 20 15.46 3.86 -21.90
N GLY A 21 15.81 4.03 -20.64
CA GLY A 21 16.13 5.33 -20.07
C GLY A 21 17.33 5.26 -19.14
N THR A 22 17.90 6.43 -18.86
CA THR A 22 18.89 6.60 -17.80
C THR A 22 18.28 7.44 -16.69
N CYS A 23 18.53 7.05 -15.45
CA CYS A 23 18.23 7.91 -14.31
C CYS A 23 19.54 8.22 -13.59
N SER A 24 19.71 9.45 -13.13
CA SER A 24 20.84 9.90 -12.32
C SER A 24 20.79 9.40 -10.87
N GLN A 25 19.68 8.75 -10.49
CA GLN A 25 19.45 8.10 -9.20
C GLN A 25 18.74 6.74 -9.44
N PRO A 26 18.75 5.79 -8.49
CA PRO A 26 18.00 4.55 -8.66
C PRO A 26 16.51 4.85 -8.79
N LEU A 27 15.87 4.48 -9.91
CA LEU A 27 14.40 4.61 -10.07
C LEU A 27 13.62 3.80 -9.03
N PHE A 28 14.21 2.70 -8.58
CA PHE A 28 13.67 1.82 -7.56
C PHE A 28 14.79 1.55 -6.56
N SER A 29 14.80 2.29 -5.46
CA SER A 29 15.55 1.88 -4.28
C SER A 29 14.88 0.62 -3.72
N SER A 30 15.57 -0.51 -3.76
CA SER A 30 15.03 -1.84 -3.44
C SER A 30 14.56 -2.05 -1.99
N ILE A 31 14.35 -1.01 -1.15
CA ILE A 31 14.30 -1.17 0.32
C ILE A 31 13.38 -0.15 1.05
N HIS A 32 12.34 0.37 0.41
CA HIS A 32 11.47 1.37 1.05
C HIS A 32 9.98 1.03 0.90
N THR A 33 9.61 -0.21 1.23
CA THR A 33 8.22 -0.56 1.54
C THR A 33 8.02 -0.51 3.04
N LYS A 34 6.83 -0.09 3.48
CA LYS A 34 6.40 -0.22 4.87
C LYS A 34 5.28 -1.25 4.95
N PHE A 35 5.32 -2.06 6.00
CA PHE A 35 4.18 -2.87 6.40
C PHE A 35 3.15 -1.97 7.07
N LEU A 36 2.02 -1.79 6.39
CA LEU A 36 0.93 -0.96 6.91
C LEU A 36 -0.24 -1.81 7.36
N VAL A 37 -0.83 -1.41 8.48
CA VAL A 37 -2.05 -1.97 9.06
C VAL A 37 -3.14 -0.92 9.02
N ALA A 38 -4.32 -1.27 8.49
CA ALA A 38 -5.49 -0.42 8.48
C ALA A 38 -6.40 -0.71 9.67
N LYS A 39 -6.76 0.34 10.42
CA LYS A 39 -7.69 0.28 11.55
C LYS A 39 -8.80 1.30 11.40
N ALA A 40 -10.00 0.94 11.85
CA ALA A 40 -11.16 1.81 11.88
C ALA A 40 -11.84 1.73 13.25
N ALA A 41 -12.33 2.86 13.74
CA ALA A 41 -13.18 2.87 14.93
C ALA A 41 -14.61 2.42 14.54
N PRO A 42 -15.31 1.62 15.36
CA PRO A 42 -16.72 1.37 15.15
C PRO A 42 -17.53 2.66 15.42
N PRO A 43 -18.57 2.95 14.61
CA PRO A 43 -19.05 2.17 13.47
C PRO A 43 -18.22 2.40 12.18
N VAL A 44 -17.90 1.31 11.47
CA VAL A 44 -17.20 1.39 10.17
C VAL A 44 -18.18 1.77 9.07
N SER A 45 -17.88 2.84 8.33
CA SER A 45 -18.74 3.31 7.23
C SER A 45 -18.71 2.35 6.03
N ALA A 46 -19.80 2.32 5.25
CA ALA A 46 -19.86 1.54 4.02
C ALA A 46 -18.81 2.02 3.00
N ASP A 47 -18.50 3.32 2.99
CA ASP A 47 -17.50 3.89 2.09
C ASP A 47 -16.08 3.50 2.49
N ALA A 48 -15.78 3.36 3.79
CA ALA A 48 -14.51 2.78 4.25
C ALA A 48 -14.30 1.37 3.69
N LEU A 49 -15.32 0.51 3.75
CA LEU A 49 -15.23 -0.85 3.21
C LEU A 49 -15.03 -0.86 1.69
N LYS A 50 -15.67 0.05 0.95
CA LYS A 50 -15.49 0.19 -0.50
C LYS A 50 -14.07 0.63 -0.86
N VAL A 51 -13.56 1.67 -0.19
CA VAL A 51 -12.21 2.20 -0.46
C VAL A 51 -11.15 1.15 -0.15
N ILE A 52 -11.26 0.44 0.99
CA ILE A 52 -10.36 -0.66 1.33
C ILE A 52 -10.37 -1.74 0.23
N ARG A 53 -11.54 -2.17 -0.26
CA ARG A 53 -11.61 -3.18 -1.33
C ARG A 53 -11.06 -2.66 -2.67
N ALA A 54 -11.12 -1.35 -2.92
CA ALA A 54 -10.52 -0.77 -4.11
C ALA A 54 -9.00 -0.85 -4.07
N GLU A 55 -8.39 -0.47 -2.92
CA GLU A 55 -6.95 -0.36 -2.74
C GLU A 55 -6.25 -1.68 -2.37
N HIS A 56 -6.90 -2.54 -1.59
CA HIS A 56 -6.33 -3.80 -1.12
C HIS A 56 -7.00 -4.99 -1.84
N LEU A 57 -6.30 -5.52 -2.86
CA LEU A 57 -6.80 -6.62 -3.68
C LEU A 57 -7.27 -7.84 -2.87
N PRO A 58 -6.55 -8.30 -1.82
CA PRO A 58 -7.03 -9.42 -1.00
C PRO A 58 -8.36 -9.15 -0.29
N ALA A 59 -8.67 -7.89 0.08
CA ALA A 59 -9.98 -7.56 0.65
C ALA A 59 -11.13 -7.70 -0.34
N ARG A 60 -10.89 -7.76 -1.66
CA ARG A 60 -11.96 -7.94 -2.66
C ARG A 60 -12.64 -9.29 -2.54
N VAL A 61 -11.92 -10.33 -2.12
CA VAL A 61 -12.49 -11.68 -1.96
C VAL A 61 -13.08 -11.93 -0.57
N MET A 62 -12.86 -11.01 0.37
CA MET A 62 -13.41 -11.08 1.72
C MET A 62 -14.88 -10.69 1.77
N SER A 63 -15.63 -11.29 2.70
CA SER A 63 -16.98 -10.81 3.03
C SER A 63 -16.91 -9.46 3.72
N LEU A 64 -17.95 -8.62 3.56
CA LEU A 64 -18.01 -7.31 4.21
C LEU A 64 -17.97 -7.42 5.74
N GLY A 65 -18.56 -8.48 6.30
CA GLY A 65 -18.53 -8.76 7.73
C GLY A 65 -17.12 -9.08 8.22
N ALA A 66 -16.38 -9.94 7.51
CA ALA A 66 -15.00 -10.27 7.84
C ALA A 66 -14.10 -9.04 7.73
N LEU A 67 -14.23 -8.28 6.64
CA LEU A 67 -13.43 -7.06 6.43
C LEU A 67 -13.66 -6.03 7.53
N ARG A 68 -14.92 -5.81 7.92
CA ARG A 68 -15.26 -4.92 9.03
C ARG A 68 -14.63 -5.42 10.33
N ASN A 69 -14.71 -6.72 10.60
CA ASN A 69 -14.18 -7.31 11.83
C ASN A 69 -12.65 -7.19 11.91
N GLU A 70 -11.93 -7.37 10.80
CA GLU A 70 -10.48 -7.13 10.74
C GLU A 70 -10.14 -5.66 11.02
N LEU A 71 -10.86 -4.71 10.41
CA LEU A 71 -10.60 -3.28 10.60
C LEU A 71 -10.80 -2.79 12.04
N ILE A 72 -11.72 -3.40 12.79
CA ILE A 72 -11.97 -3.05 14.22
C ILE A 72 -11.14 -3.91 15.17
N SER A 73 -10.46 -4.94 14.68
CA SER A 73 -9.63 -5.82 15.49
C SER A 73 -8.40 -5.07 16.03
N ASP A 74 -7.85 -5.56 17.12
CA ASP A 74 -6.63 -5.01 17.71
C ASP A 74 -5.42 -5.11 16.76
N GLY A 75 -5.37 -6.19 15.97
CA GLY A 75 -4.35 -6.42 14.95
C GLY A 75 -4.54 -5.60 13.67
N GLY A 76 -5.75 -5.11 13.39
CA GLY A 76 -6.11 -4.40 12.16
C GLY A 76 -5.96 -5.25 10.88
N LEU A 77 -6.34 -4.67 9.74
CA LEU A 77 -6.19 -5.31 8.44
C LEU A 77 -4.80 -5.06 7.86
N MET A 78 -4.01 -6.11 7.62
CA MET A 78 -2.70 -5.97 6.98
C MET A 78 -2.84 -5.60 5.50
N VAL A 79 -2.39 -4.40 5.13
CA VAL A 79 -2.51 -3.87 3.76
C VAL A 79 -1.37 -4.36 2.86
N GLY A 80 -0.23 -4.74 3.47
CA GLY A 80 0.94 -5.33 2.81
C GLY A 80 2.09 -4.34 2.59
N ASP A 81 2.98 -4.69 1.67
CA ASP A 81 4.14 -3.88 1.26
C ASP A 81 3.70 -2.69 0.39
N ILE A 82 3.67 -1.50 0.99
CA ILE A 82 3.31 -0.27 0.27
C ILE A 82 4.56 0.57 0.00
N PRO A 83 4.82 0.98 -1.27
CA PRO A 83 5.90 1.92 -1.57
C PRO A 83 5.70 3.25 -0.84
N LEU A 84 6.77 3.83 -0.26
CA LEU A 84 6.71 5.11 0.47
C LEU A 84 6.01 6.24 -0.30
N HIS A 85 6.21 6.34 -1.62
CA HIS A 85 5.58 7.37 -2.43
C HIS A 85 4.04 7.23 -2.51
N ARG A 86 3.50 6.01 -2.34
CA ARG A 86 2.04 5.77 -2.26
C ARG A 86 1.51 5.85 -0.83
N GLU A 87 2.36 5.77 0.19
CA GLU A 87 1.96 5.81 1.61
C GLU A 87 1.14 7.08 1.91
N GLN A 88 1.63 8.25 1.50
CA GLN A 88 0.96 9.52 1.78
C GLN A 88 -0.41 9.63 1.11
N GLU A 89 -0.49 9.22 -0.16
CA GLU A 89 -1.74 9.20 -0.92
C GLU A 89 -2.75 8.23 -0.28
N LEU A 90 -2.31 7.01 0.02
CA LEU A 90 -3.14 5.98 0.62
C LEU A 90 -3.62 6.39 2.03
N THR A 91 -2.74 6.98 2.82
CA THR A 91 -3.07 7.50 4.15
C THR A 91 -4.11 8.59 4.07
N ALA A 92 -3.95 9.57 3.18
CA ALA A 92 -4.93 10.64 3.00
C ALA A 92 -6.29 10.10 2.57
N LYS A 93 -6.30 9.17 1.60
CA LYS A 93 -7.52 8.55 1.06
C LYS A 93 -8.28 7.73 2.10
N LEU A 94 -7.57 6.93 2.89
CA LEU A 94 -8.17 6.12 3.95
C LEU A 94 -8.60 6.97 5.15
N SER A 95 -7.83 8.00 5.50
CA SER A 95 -8.18 8.91 6.61
C SER A 95 -9.47 9.68 6.33
N ALA A 96 -9.70 10.06 5.06
CA ALA A 96 -10.93 10.73 4.64
C ALA A 96 -12.21 9.90 4.88
N VAL A 97 -12.08 8.57 4.97
CA VAL A 97 -13.19 7.64 5.24
C VAL A 97 -13.15 7.05 6.66
N GLY A 98 -12.31 7.61 7.55
CA GLY A 98 -12.22 7.20 8.95
C GLY A 98 -11.35 5.97 9.21
N VAL A 99 -10.52 5.57 8.24
CA VAL A 99 -9.54 4.49 8.39
C VAL A 99 -8.17 5.08 8.62
N ARG A 100 -7.51 4.67 9.70
CA ARG A 100 -6.13 5.05 10.02
C ARG A 100 -5.17 3.96 9.53
N LEU A 101 -4.05 4.38 8.96
CA LEU A 101 -2.93 3.50 8.66
C LEU A 101 -1.87 3.62 9.74
N GLU A 102 -1.45 2.48 10.27
CA GLU A 102 -0.37 2.36 11.24
C GLU A 102 0.78 1.59 10.59
N THR A 103 2.02 2.01 10.83
CA THR A 103 3.19 1.20 10.46
C THR A 103 3.33 0.07 11.48
N LEU A 104 3.36 -1.16 11.01
CA LEU A 104 3.73 -2.29 11.86
C LEU A 104 5.21 -2.11 12.21
N LYS A 105 5.51 -1.89 13.50
CA LYS A 105 6.90 -1.93 13.95
C LYS A 105 7.39 -3.36 13.74
N HIS A 106 8.46 -3.53 12.96
CA HIS A 106 9.18 -4.78 12.98
C HIS A 106 9.70 -4.94 14.41
N GLU A 107 9.34 -6.02 15.10
CA GLU A 107 10.07 -6.43 16.30
C GLU A 107 11.44 -6.89 15.82
N GLU A 108 12.39 -5.97 15.73
CA GLU A 108 13.81 -6.30 15.78
C GLU A 108 14.20 -6.28 17.27
N ASP A 109 14.58 -7.45 17.80
CA ASP A 109 15.28 -7.65 19.08
C ASP A 109 16.50 -6.72 19.23
#